data_AF-A0A1Y4TID5-F1
#
_entry.id   AF-A0A1Y4TID5-F1
#
_cell.length_a   1.000
_cell.length_b   1.000
_cell.length_c   1.000
_cell.angle_alpha   90.00
_cell.angle_beta   90.00
_cell.angle_gamma   90.00
#
_symmetry.space_group_name_H-M   'P 1'
#
loop_
_entity.id
_entity.type
_entity.pdbx_description
1 polymer ?
#
loop_
_entity_poly.entity_id
_entity_poly.type
_entity_poly.pdbx_seq_one_letter_code
_entity_poly.pdbx_strand_id
1 'polypeptide(L)'
;MGFFSNLFKGPQVDQAKSDANAHRMRQLFNSVVEDGDRYRLIFGYTEDVSRFNYGFVHGSKTKIGNLLVGWNETEQTIVVVPTVPDLSGVGQPTWYRRDEILKAVRMKYPTDAFTIYPDRKGYIAINAYDWLEDESLYVYVSQEEELAAFTDFFVNRYAKK
;
A
#
# COMPACT_ATOMS: atom_id res chain seq x y z
N MET A 1 -10.08 -44.47 -7.92
CA MET A 1 -9.85 -43.36 -6.98
C MET A 1 -8.35 -43.29 -6.69
N GLY A 2 -7.61 -42.45 -7.41
CA GLY A 2 -6.19 -42.22 -7.16
C GLY A 2 -6.02 -40.82 -6.60
N PHE A 3 -5.91 -40.71 -5.27
CA PHE A 3 -5.71 -39.45 -4.58
C PHE A 3 -4.24 -39.04 -4.65
N PHE A 4 -3.88 -38.29 -5.68
CA PHE A 4 -2.74 -37.38 -5.63
C PHE A 4 -3.24 -36.03 -5.13
N SER A 5 -2.85 -35.64 -3.92
CA SER A 5 -2.76 -34.23 -3.50
C SER A 5 -2.04 -34.15 -2.15
N ASN A 6 -0.75 -34.49 -2.15
CA ASN A 6 0.20 -33.70 -1.36
C ASN A 6 0.28 -32.32 -2.04
N LEU A 7 -0.76 -31.52 -1.86
CA LEU A 7 -0.77 -30.14 -2.27
C LEU A 7 0.01 -29.38 -1.20
N PHE A 8 1.15 -28.83 -1.61
CA PHE A 8 1.96 -27.89 -0.86
C PHE A 8 1.03 -26.93 -0.09
N LYS A 9 0.90 -27.13 1.23
CA LYS A 9 0.44 -26.07 2.11
C LYS A 9 1.63 -25.13 2.18
N GLY A 10 1.59 -24.04 1.41
CA GLY A 10 2.51 -22.93 1.58
C GLY A 10 2.54 -22.48 3.05
N PRO A 11 3.53 -21.67 3.45
CA PRO A 11 3.58 -21.12 4.81
C PRO A 11 2.21 -20.60 5.21
N GLN A 12 1.68 -21.16 6.30
CA GLN A 12 0.37 -20.79 6.81
C GLN A 12 0.50 -19.36 7.34
N VAL A 13 -0.22 -18.41 6.73
CA VAL A 13 -0.24 -17.03 7.18
C VAL A 13 -0.62 -17.03 8.66
N ASP A 14 0.21 -16.39 9.48
CA ASP A 14 -0.09 -16.12 10.88
C ASP A 14 -1.16 -15.03 10.91
N GLN A 15 -2.42 -15.45 10.85
CA GLN A 15 -3.56 -14.55 10.80
C GLN A 15 -3.59 -13.63 12.03
N ALA A 16 -3.22 -14.13 13.21
CA ALA A 16 -3.21 -13.32 14.42
C ALA A 16 -2.19 -12.17 14.32
N LYS A 17 -1.02 -12.44 13.74
CA LYS A 17 -0.01 -11.42 13.47
C LYS A 17 -0.45 -10.44 12.38
N SER A 18 -1.06 -10.95 11.30
CA SER A 18 -1.63 -10.12 10.23
C SER A 18 -2.68 -9.15 10.79
N ASP A 19 -3.62 -9.64 11.60
CA ASP A 19 -4.69 -8.85 12.22
C ASP A 19 -4.12 -7.80 13.19
N ALA A 20 -3.12 -8.18 14.00
CA ALA A 20 -2.43 -7.24 14.89
C ALA A 20 -1.75 -6.10 14.12
N ASN A 21 -1.09 -6.43 13.01
CA ASN A 21 -0.45 -5.45 12.14
C ASN A 21 -1.47 -4.59 11.40
N ALA A 22 -2.56 -5.16 10.91
CA ALA A 22 -3.66 -4.42 10.29
C ALA A 22 -4.30 -3.42 11.28
N HIS A 23 -4.54 -3.84 12.53
CA HIS A 23 -5.00 -2.94 13.58
C HIS A 23 -3.97 -1.84 13.88
N ARG A 24 -2.68 -2.17 13.91
CA ARG A 24 -1.62 -1.19 14.12
C ARG A 24 -1.53 -0.18 12.97
N MET A 25 -1.61 -0.65 11.72
CA MET A 25 -1.68 0.19 10.53
C MET A 25 -2.85 1.17 10.62
N ARG A 26 -4.02 0.70 11.04
CA ARG A 26 -5.20 1.54 11.24
C ARG A 26 -5.00 2.61 12.29
N GLN A 27 -4.45 2.25 13.46
CA GLN A 27 -4.15 3.22 14.53
C GLN A 27 -3.20 4.31 14.06
N LEU A 28 -2.12 3.92 13.37
CA LEU A 28 -1.14 4.84 12.83
C LEU A 28 -1.74 5.76 11.77
N PHE A 29 -2.53 5.22 10.85
CA PHE A 29 -3.21 6.01 9.82
C PHE A 29 -4.15 7.04 10.45
N ASN A 30 -5.01 6.63 11.38
CA ASN A 30 -5.95 7.52 12.08
C ASN A 30 -5.25 8.55 12.96
N SER A 31 -3.99 8.33 13.36
CA SER A 31 -3.23 9.29 14.16
C SER A 31 -2.79 10.53 13.37
N VAL A 32 -2.68 10.42 12.04
CA VAL A 32 -2.23 11.51 11.16
C VAL A 32 -3.26 11.93 10.12
N VAL A 33 -4.30 11.12 9.88
CA VAL A 33 -5.39 11.40 8.96
C VAL A 33 -6.67 11.66 9.75
N GLU A 34 -7.18 12.89 9.65
CA GLU A 34 -8.48 13.27 10.21
C GLU A 34 -9.60 12.44 9.58
N ASP A 35 -10.55 11.97 10.40
CA ASP A 35 -11.61 11.03 10.01
C ASP A 35 -11.08 9.79 9.25
N GLY A 36 -9.88 9.30 9.62
CA GLY A 36 -9.21 8.18 8.96
C GLY A 36 -10.06 6.91 8.81
N ASP A 37 -11.07 6.74 9.68
CA ASP A 37 -11.99 5.60 9.61
C ASP A 37 -12.88 5.56 8.36
N ARG A 38 -13.05 6.70 7.69
CA ARG A 38 -13.78 6.81 6.41
C ARG A 38 -12.99 6.22 5.24
N TYR A 39 -11.70 5.96 5.42
CA TYR A 39 -10.83 5.39 4.41
C TYR A 39 -10.73 3.87 4.62
N ARG A 40 -10.79 3.11 3.54
CA ARG A 40 -10.26 1.74 3.52
C ARG A 40 -8.75 1.81 3.42
N LEU A 41 -8.04 0.79 3.91
CA LEU A 41 -6.59 0.84 4.10
C LEU A 41 -5.93 -0.39 3.49
N ILE A 42 -4.83 -0.18 2.75
CA ILE A 42 -3.91 -1.24 2.33
C ILE A 42 -2.48 -0.82 2.68
N PHE A 43 -1.61 -1.81 2.81
CA PHE A 43 -0.17 -1.63 2.80
C PHE A 43 0.34 -1.64 1.35
N GLY A 44 1.22 -0.70 1.04
CA GLY A 44 1.99 -0.68 -0.20
C GLY A 44 3.42 -0.21 0.03
N TYR A 45 4.21 -0.20 -1.02
CA TYR A 45 5.58 0.30 -0.99
C TYR A 45 5.96 1.01 -2.29
N THR A 46 6.93 1.91 -2.20
CA THR A 46 7.54 2.61 -3.34
C THR A 46 9.02 2.30 -3.42
N GLU A 47 9.53 2.13 -4.64
CA GLU A 47 10.98 2.03 -4.89
C GLU A 47 11.61 3.42 -5.14
N ASP A 48 10.80 4.45 -5.42
CA ASP A 48 11.27 5.84 -5.50
C ASP A 48 11.17 6.52 -4.13
N VAL A 49 12.23 6.36 -3.36
CA VAL A 49 12.41 6.96 -2.02
C VAL A 49 13.00 8.36 -2.04
N SER A 50 13.41 8.87 -3.21
CA SER A 50 14.12 10.16 -3.31
C SER A 50 13.26 11.34 -2.85
N ARG A 51 11.94 11.14 -2.80
CA ARG A 51 10.92 12.12 -2.49
C ARG A 51 10.39 12.03 -1.05
N PHE A 52 10.77 11.00 -0.29
CA PHE A 52 10.31 10.78 1.08
C PHE A 52 11.45 10.99 2.09
N ASN A 53 11.28 11.95 3.01
CA ASN A 53 12.22 12.21 4.10
C ASN A 53 12.04 11.24 5.30
N TYR A 54 11.34 10.12 5.12
CA TYR A 54 10.93 9.23 6.22
C TYR A 54 11.04 7.76 5.84
N GLY A 55 11.59 6.94 6.72
CA GLY A 55 11.46 5.46 6.68
C GLY A 55 12.39 4.70 5.73
N PHE A 56 13.68 5.05 5.67
CA PHE A 56 14.65 4.19 4.98
C PHE A 56 14.90 2.90 5.77
N VAL A 57 14.69 1.75 5.14
CA VAL A 57 15.21 0.47 5.66
C VAL A 57 16.73 0.45 5.47
N HIS A 58 17.48 0.70 6.54
CA HIS A 58 18.94 0.61 6.54
C HIS A 58 19.36 -0.84 6.29
N GLY A 59 20.00 -1.11 5.14
CA GLY A 59 20.61 -2.42 4.84
C GLY A 59 20.18 -3.06 3.50
N SER A 60 19.13 -2.57 2.85
CA SER A 60 18.73 -3.08 1.52
C SER A 60 19.53 -2.39 0.40
N LYS A 61 19.95 -3.16 -0.62
CA LYS A 61 20.52 -2.62 -1.87
C LYS A 61 19.50 -1.77 -2.63
N THR A 62 18.21 -2.00 -2.41
CA THR A 62 17.09 -1.23 -2.97
C THR A 62 16.48 -0.41 -1.86
N LYS A 63 16.53 0.93 -1.97
CA LYS A 63 15.86 1.78 -1.00
C LYS A 63 14.35 1.72 -1.27
N ILE A 64 13.61 1.08 -0.38
CA ILE A 64 12.15 0.95 -0.45
C ILE A 64 11.54 1.84 0.63
N GLY A 65 10.47 2.55 0.29
CA GLY A 65 9.64 3.31 1.22
C GLY A 65 8.33 2.57 1.47
N ASN A 66 8.01 2.32 2.73
CA ASN A 66 6.78 1.65 3.14
C ASN A 66 5.64 2.66 3.25
N LEU A 67 4.44 2.30 2.79
CA LEU A 67 3.30 3.20 2.66
C LEU A 67 2.04 2.56 3.27
N LEU A 68 1.37 3.31 4.13
CA LEU A 68 -0.05 3.09 4.44
C LEU A 68 -0.86 3.88 3.41
N VAL A 69 -1.69 3.18 2.64
CA VAL A 69 -2.46 3.77 1.55
C VAL A 69 -3.94 3.67 1.89
N GLY A 70 -4.52 4.81 2.25
CA GLY A 70 -5.94 4.95 2.49
C GLY A 70 -6.67 5.39 1.22
N TRP A 71 -7.84 4.83 0.93
CA TRP A 71 -8.69 5.35 -0.14
C TRP A 71 -10.14 5.52 0.31
N ASN A 72 -10.76 6.58 -0.22
CA ASN A 72 -12.17 6.87 -0.05
C ASN A 72 -12.84 6.85 -1.42
N GLU A 73 -13.78 5.92 -1.61
CA GLU A 73 -14.47 5.73 -2.88
C GLU A 73 -15.42 6.88 -3.23
N THR A 74 -16.08 7.46 -2.23
CA THR A 74 -17.06 8.55 -2.40
C THR A 74 -16.37 9.85 -2.78
N GLU A 75 -15.27 10.17 -2.11
CA GLU A 75 -14.48 11.39 -2.34
C GLU A 75 -13.43 11.23 -3.43
N GLN A 76 -13.28 10.01 -3.99
CA GLN A 76 -12.26 9.68 -4.99
C GLN A 76 -10.87 10.20 -4.58
N THR A 77 -10.52 9.97 -3.32
CA THR A 77 -9.30 10.47 -2.70
C THR A 77 -8.44 9.31 -2.24
N ILE A 78 -7.14 9.38 -2.55
CA ILE A 78 -6.12 8.47 -2.05
C ILE A 78 -5.22 9.26 -1.11
N VAL A 79 -4.98 8.72 0.09
CA VAL A 79 -4.07 9.29 1.08
C VAL A 79 -2.90 8.33 1.26
N VAL A 80 -1.69 8.85 1.15
CA VAL A 80 -0.47 8.06 1.30
C VAL A 80 0.27 8.56 2.51
N VAL A 81 0.57 7.64 3.43
CA VAL A 81 1.30 7.92 4.66
C VAL A 81 2.57 7.05 4.68
N PRO A 82 3.77 7.64 4.64
CA PRO A 82 5.01 6.88 4.79
C PRO A 82 5.08 6.23 6.18
N THR A 83 5.63 5.02 6.26
CA THR A 83 5.83 4.28 7.52
C THR A 83 7.16 3.52 7.49
N VAL A 84 7.48 2.84 8.59
CA VAL A 84 8.54 1.83 8.71
C VAL A 84 7.94 0.41 8.78
N PRO A 85 8.69 -0.65 8.41
CA PRO A 85 8.20 -2.02 8.38
C PRO A 85 7.65 -2.51 9.74
N ASP A 86 8.27 -2.09 10.83
CA ASP A 86 7.89 -2.46 12.20
C ASP A 86 6.73 -1.64 12.79
N LEU A 87 6.17 -0.69 12.01
CA LEU A 87 5.04 0.16 12.43
C LEU A 87 5.30 0.93 13.74
N SER A 88 6.55 1.30 14.03
CA SER A 88 6.88 2.18 15.16
C SER A 88 6.59 3.67 14.90
N GLY A 89 6.47 4.09 13.65
CA GLY A 89 6.20 5.48 13.33
C GLY A 89 5.70 5.74 11.91
N VAL A 90 5.09 6.90 11.74
CA VAL A 90 4.54 7.39 10.47
C VAL A 90 5.09 8.76 10.11
N GLY A 91 5.21 9.00 8.81
CA GLY A 91 5.53 10.29 8.22
C GLY A 91 4.28 11.14 7.97
N GLN A 92 4.47 12.26 7.28
CA GLN A 92 3.36 13.14 6.94
C GLN A 92 2.46 12.54 5.86
N PRO A 93 1.13 12.59 6.03
CA PRO A 93 0.18 12.18 5.01
C PRO A 93 0.24 13.09 3.78
N THR A 94 0.06 12.50 2.59
CA THR A 94 -0.11 13.22 1.32
C THR A 94 -1.44 12.82 0.69
N TRP A 95 -2.29 13.80 0.39
CA TRP A 95 -3.58 13.58 -0.25
C TRP A 95 -3.47 13.73 -1.77
N TYR A 96 -4.10 12.81 -2.48
CA TYR A 96 -4.27 12.83 -3.92
C TYR A 96 -5.76 12.75 -4.22
N ARG A 97 -6.38 13.90 -4.50
CA ARG A 97 -7.76 13.96 -4.96
C ARG A 97 -7.80 13.78 -6.47
N ARG A 98 -8.73 12.98 -6.97
CA ARG A 98 -8.83 12.66 -8.40
C ARG A 98 -8.96 13.91 -9.29
N ASP A 99 -9.69 14.92 -8.84
CA ASP A 99 -9.89 16.17 -9.56
C ASP A 99 -8.61 17.03 -9.61
N GLU A 100 -7.79 16.98 -8.57
CA GLU A 100 -6.54 17.76 -8.43
C GLU A 100 -5.35 17.16 -9.18
N ILE A 101 -5.29 15.83 -9.34
CA ILE A 101 -4.15 15.17 -9.99
C ILE A 101 -4.13 15.38 -11.51
N LEU A 102 -2.93 15.33 -12.10
CA LEU A 102 -2.76 15.36 -13.55
C LEU A 102 -3.19 14.04 -14.20
N LYS A 103 -2.72 12.90 -13.67
CA LYS A 103 -2.90 11.58 -14.27
C LYS A 103 -2.81 10.47 -13.23
N ALA A 104 -3.59 9.40 -13.39
CA ALA A 104 -3.48 8.18 -12.60
C ALA A 104 -3.63 6.96 -13.50
N VAL A 105 -2.65 6.05 -13.46
CA VAL A 105 -2.58 4.86 -14.30
C VAL A 105 -2.03 3.68 -13.51
N ARG A 106 -2.63 2.50 -13.71
CA ARG A 106 -2.04 1.24 -13.27
C ARG A 106 -1.16 0.71 -14.40
N MET A 107 0.13 0.61 -14.17
CA MET A 107 1.05 -0.05 -15.10
C MET A 107 1.19 -1.50 -14.67
N LYS A 108 0.97 -2.45 -15.59
CA LYS A 108 1.13 -3.89 -15.30
C LYS A 108 2.56 -4.41 -15.53
N TYR A 109 3.43 -3.59 -16.11
CA TYR A 109 4.80 -3.95 -16.47
C TYR A 109 5.69 -2.69 -16.42
N PRO A 110 6.94 -2.73 -15.91
CA PRO A 110 7.68 -3.91 -15.42
C PRO A 110 7.29 -4.38 -14.01
N THR A 111 6.63 -3.53 -13.22
CA THR A 111 6.02 -3.85 -11.92
C THR A 111 4.54 -3.46 -11.96
N ASP A 112 3.68 -4.22 -11.29
CA ASP A 112 2.24 -3.95 -11.22
C ASP A 112 1.97 -2.79 -10.23
N ALA A 113 2.26 -1.57 -10.69
CA ALA A 113 2.26 -0.37 -9.86
C ALA A 113 1.07 0.54 -10.17
N PHE A 114 0.49 1.09 -9.10
CA PHE A 114 -0.50 2.16 -9.16
C PHE A 114 0.23 3.50 -9.15
N THR A 115 0.30 4.15 -10.31
CA THR A 115 1.07 5.38 -10.49
C THR A 115 0.15 6.59 -10.52
N ILE A 116 0.42 7.55 -9.63
CA ILE A 116 -0.31 8.82 -9.52
C ILE A 116 0.66 9.95 -9.84
N TYR A 117 0.30 10.77 -10.82
CA TYR A 117 1.00 12.00 -11.19
C TYR A 117 0.20 13.18 -10.63
N PRO A 118 0.59 13.77 -9.49
CA PRO A 118 -0.06 14.99 -8.99
C PRO A 118 0.15 16.16 -9.97
N ASP A 119 1.33 16.24 -10.58
CA ASP A 119 1.70 17.29 -11.52
C ASP A 119 2.64 16.75 -12.62
N ARG A 120 3.25 17.65 -13.42
CA ARG A 120 4.21 17.27 -14.48
C ARG A 120 5.62 16.96 -13.98
N LYS A 121 5.94 17.28 -12.73
CA LYS A 121 7.28 17.18 -12.11
C LYS A 121 7.44 15.93 -11.26
N GLY A 122 6.34 15.28 -10.90
CA GLY A 122 6.36 14.15 -9.99
C GLY A 122 5.35 13.06 -10.25
N TYR A 123 5.65 11.92 -9.67
CA TYR A 123 4.74 10.81 -9.52
C TYR A 123 5.01 10.09 -8.19
N ILE A 124 4.03 9.31 -7.76
CA ILE A 124 4.20 8.25 -6.79
C ILE A 124 3.80 6.94 -7.45
N ALA A 125 4.63 5.91 -7.31
CA ALA A 125 4.33 4.56 -7.73
C ALA A 125 4.11 3.71 -6.49
N ILE A 126 2.89 3.18 -6.34
CA ILE A 126 2.50 2.34 -5.22
C ILE A 126 2.47 0.90 -5.72
N ASN A 127 3.36 0.07 -5.20
CA ASN A 127 3.31 -1.38 -5.37
C ASN A 127 2.57 -1.97 -4.18
N ALA A 128 1.65 -2.89 -4.42
CA ALA A 128 0.91 -3.57 -3.37
C ALA A 128 0.71 -5.04 -3.76
N TYR A 129 0.88 -5.92 -2.79
CA TYR A 129 0.78 -7.37 -2.94
C TYR A 129 -0.16 -7.93 -1.87
N ASP A 130 -0.73 -9.08 -2.19
CA ASP A 130 -1.59 -9.88 -1.34
C ASP A 130 -0.89 -10.31 -0.05
N TRP A 131 0.40 -10.67 -0.15
CA TRP A 131 1.25 -11.01 0.98
C TRP A 131 2.74 -10.86 0.64
N LEU A 132 3.54 -10.35 1.59
CA LEU A 132 5.00 -10.27 1.48
C LEU A 132 5.65 -10.94 2.70
N GLU A 133 6.55 -11.89 2.44
CA GLU A 133 7.16 -12.75 3.47
C GLU A 133 8.36 -12.10 4.19
N ASP A 134 9.02 -11.11 3.58
CA ASP A 134 10.21 -10.46 4.14
C ASP A 134 9.84 -9.31 5.10
N GLU A 135 9.64 -9.66 6.36
CA GLU A 135 9.29 -8.72 7.43
C GLU A 135 10.39 -7.71 7.76
N SER A 136 11.62 -7.94 7.29
CA SER A 136 12.71 -6.96 7.46
C SER A 136 12.54 -5.77 6.51
N LEU A 137 11.80 -5.97 5.42
CA LEU A 137 11.56 -4.97 4.37
C LEU A 137 10.13 -4.44 4.37
N TYR A 138 9.16 -5.28 4.72
CA TYR A 138 7.73 -5.01 4.57
C TYR A 138 6.95 -5.29 5.86
N VAL A 139 5.76 -4.70 5.95
CA VAL A 139 4.80 -5.03 7.01
C VAL A 139 4.23 -6.41 6.73
N TYR A 140 4.25 -7.29 7.72
CA TYR A 140 3.59 -8.60 7.63
C TYR A 140 2.07 -8.43 7.68
N VAL A 141 1.42 -8.42 6.52
CA VAL A 141 -0.04 -8.33 6.41
C VAL A 141 -0.51 -9.12 5.20
N SER A 142 -1.58 -9.90 5.38
CA SER A 142 -2.35 -10.50 4.30
C SER A 142 -3.55 -9.60 4.00
N GLN A 143 -3.72 -9.21 2.74
CA GLN A 143 -4.65 -8.16 2.33
C GLN A 143 -5.24 -8.40 0.93
N GLU A 144 -5.54 -9.66 0.60
CA GLU A 144 -6.04 -10.06 -0.72
C GLU A 144 -7.36 -9.32 -1.07
N GLU A 145 -8.31 -9.28 -0.14
CA GLU A 145 -9.61 -8.63 -0.33
C GLU A 145 -9.48 -7.12 -0.50
N GLU A 146 -8.63 -6.49 0.31
CA GLU A 146 -8.38 -5.06 0.28
C GLU A 146 -7.61 -4.66 -0.98
N LEU A 147 -6.64 -5.46 -1.43
CA LEU A 147 -5.92 -5.24 -2.68
C LEU A 147 -6.86 -5.35 -3.89
N ALA A 148 -7.74 -6.35 -3.91
CA ALA A 148 -8.74 -6.50 -4.98
C ALA A 148 -9.69 -5.29 -5.02
N ALA A 149 -10.14 -4.82 -3.87
CA ALA A 149 -11.01 -3.65 -3.79
C ALA A 149 -10.32 -2.35 -4.15
N PHE A 150 -9.07 -2.14 -3.70
CA PHE A 150 -8.28 -0.98 -4.09
C PHE A 150 -8.01 -0.98 -5.59
N THR A 151 -7.74 -2.15 -6.16
CA THR A 151 -7.56 -2.33 -7.59
C THR A 151 -8.80 -1.92 -8.38
N ASP A 152 -9.98 -2.40 -7.98
CA ASP A 152 -11.25 -2.05 -8.61
C ASP A 152 -11.48 -0.54 -8.56
N PHE A 153 -11.38 0.05 -7.36
CA PHE A 153 -11.50 1.48 -7.16
C PHE A 153 -10.52 2.26 -8.04
N PHE A 154 -9.25 1.88 -8.05
CA PHE A 154 -8.22 2.62 -8.76
C PHE A 154 -8.48 2.62 -10.26
N VAL A 155 -8.78 1.45 -10.84
CA VAL A 155 -8.96 1.30 -12.29
C VAL A 155 -10.29 1.89 -12.76
N ASN A 156 -11.38 1.63 -12.03
CA ASN A 156 -12.72 1.94 -12.48
C ASN A 156 -13.21 3.33 -12.06
N ARG A 157 -12.67 3.90 -10.97
CA ARG A 157 -13.13 5.19 -10.44
C ARG A 157 -12.04 6.24 -10.36
N TYR A 158 -10.82 5.89 -9.94
CA TYR A 158 -9.75 6.86 -9.72
C TYR A 158 -8.94 7.20 -10.97
N ALA A 159 -8.75 6.24 -11.88
CA ALA A 159 -7.90 6.41 -13.05
C ALA A 159 -8.28 7.64 -13.88
N LYS A 160 -7.26 8.36 -14.32
CA LYS A 160 -7.36 9.63 -15.05
C LYS A 160 -6.27 9.64 -16.12
N LYS A 161 -6.66 9.86 -17.37
CA LYS A 161 -5.75 9.86 -18.51
C LYS A 161 -5.02 11.17 -18.67
#